data_AF-A0A413Q379-F1
#
_entry.id   AF-A0A413Q379-F1
#
_cell.length_a   1.000
_cell.length_b   1.000
_cell.length_c   1.000
_cell.angle_alpha   90.00
_cell.angle_beta   90.00
_cell.angle_gamma   90.00
#
_symmetry.space_group_name_H-M   'P 1'
#
loop_
_entity.id
_entity.type
_entity.pdbx_description
1 polymer ?
#
loop_
_entity_poly.entity_id
_entity_poly.type
_entity_poly.pdbx_seq_one_letter_code
_entity_poly.pdbx_strand_id
1 'polypeptide(L)'
;MDWEIYDVGCAAGNKYKEDFDDTDKYNQDAEMISADNYTAYVFNLVQNINGIQSATTSSDYVPDKDDTTLTWLYEKIRIIVDKNGIVAFSWEFPQMVEEAVSDNVGIISFDQAKDIFEQMMPLTTRGDLEEHEDRDVEIKATATVYEVRLGLMRVRSSGSDRNGLLTPAWLFYGDYNIDFGGENYSEQQPWILLAVNAVDGSVIDVTAGY
;
A
#
# COMPACT_ATOMS: atom_id res chain seq x y z
N MET A 1 -22.80 -3.56 -15.00
CA MET A 1 -21.92 -2.43 -15.31
C MET A 1 -20.56 -3.07 -15.50
N ASP A 2 -20.06 -3.07 -16.72
CA ASP A 2 -18.84 -3.80 -17.07
C ASP A 2 -17.64 -3.00 -16.53
N TRP A 3 -16.82 -3.64 -15.71
CA TRP A 3 -15.61 -3.02 -15.18
C TRP A 3 -14.52 -3.08 -16.26
N GLU A 4 -14.15 -1.93 -16.80
CA GLU A 4 -13.08 -1.81 -17.80
C GLU A 4 -11.81 -1.26 -17.15
N ILE A 5 -10.68 -1.94 -17.39
CA ILE A 5 -9.36 -1.44 -17.04
C ILE A 5 -8.93 -0.48 -18.16
N TYR A 6 -8.95 0.82 -17.88
CA TYR A 6 -8.62 1.86 -18.87
C TYR A 6 -7.14 1.89 -19.23
N ASP A 7 -6.25 1.82 -18.23
CA ASP A 7 -4.81 1.71 -18.38
C ASP A 7 -4.19 1.20 -17.07
N VAL A 8 -3.09 0.44 -17.17
CA VAL A 8 -2.38 -0.15 -16.02
C VAL A 8 -0.87 0.00 -16.16
N GLY A 9 -0.24 0.48 -15.09
CA GLY A 9 1.21 0.52 -14.96
C GLY A 9 1.74 -0.61 -14.07
N CYS A 10 2.91 -1.16 -14.40
CA CYS A 10 3.63 -2.06 -13.48
C CYS A 10 4.25 -1.25 -12.35
N ALA A 11 3.71 -1.38 -11.14
CA ALA A 11 4.22 -0.73 -9.95
C ALA A 11 5.44 -1.44 -9.36
N ALA A 12 5.48 -2.77 -9.44
CA ALA A 12 6.62 -3.57 -8.99
C ALA A 12 6.67 -4.92 -9.73
N GLY A 13 7.89 -5.39 -10.02
CA GLY A 13 8.16 -6.72 -10.58
C GLY A 13 9.13 -7.47 -9.67
N ASN A 14 8.63 -8.47 -8.94
CA ASN A 14 9.41 -9.22 -7.96
C ASN A 14 9.68 -10.66 -8.45
N LYS A 15 10.88 -11.18 -8.14
CA LYS A 15 11.25 -12.59 -8.35
C LYS A 15 11.02 -13.34 -7.05
N TYR A 16 10.17 -14.37 -7.06
CA TYR A 16 9.91 -15.19 -5.88
C TYR A 16 10.67 -16.51 -5.92
N LYS A 17 11.24 -16.90 -4.77
CA LYS A 17 12.01 -18.12 -4.58
C LYS A 17 11.40 -18.93 -3.43
N GLU A 18 10.11 -19.24 -3.52
CA GLU A 18 9.43 -20.10 -2.53
C GLU A 18 8.10 -20.60 -3.09
N ASP A 19 7.61 -21.68 -2.48
CA ASP A 19 6.30 -22.27 -2.70
C ASP A 19 5.25 -21.18 -2.39
N PHE A 20 4.72 -20.55 -3.45
CA PHE A 20 3.74 -19.49 -3.31
C PHE A 20 2.42 -20.10 -2.86
N ASP A 21 2.16 -20.03 -1.56
CA ASP A 21 0.85 -20.32 -0.98
C ASP A 21 -0.03 -19.07 -1.16
N ASP A 22 -0.90 -19.10 -2.18
CA ASP A 22 -1.95 -18.10 -2.40
C ASP A 22 -3.12 -18.27 -1.40
N THR A 23 -2.88 -18.91 -0.25
CA THR A 23 -3.84 -18.90 0.85
C THR A 23 -3.87 -17.53 1.52
N ASP A 24 -4.38 -16.53 0.81
CA ASP A 24 -5.15 -15.48 1.47
C ASP A 24 -6.43 -16.12 2.02
N LYS A 25 -6.29 -16.83 3.15
CA LYS A 25 -7.31 -17.33 4.11
C LYS A 25 -8.62 -17.98 3.60
N TYR A 26 -8.85 -18.14 2.29
CA TYR A 26 -10.17 -18.48 1.74
C TYR A 26 -10.17 -19.57 0.67
N ASN A 27 -9.01 -20.12 0.28
CA ASN A 27 -8.95 -21.16 -0.75
C ASN A 27 -8.15 -22.38 -0.25
N GLN A 28 -8.85 -23.38 0.29
CA GLN A 28 -8.22 -24.59 0.88
C GLN A 28 -7.79 -25.64 -0.16
N ASP A 29 -7.94 -25.36 -1.46
CA ASP A 29 -7.75 -26.34 -2.54
C ASP A 29 -6.62 -25.97 -3.53
N ALA A 30 -5.72 -25.04 -3.21
CA ALA A 30 -4.56 -24.73 -4.06
C ALA A 30 -3.44 -25.77 -3.86
N GLU A 31 -3.02 -26.45 -4.94
CA GLU A 31 -1.89 -27.40 -4.90
C GLU A 31 -0.57 -26.65 -4.67
N MET A 32 0.17 -27.05 -3.62
CA MET A 32 1.54 -26.57 -3.37
C MET A 32 2.48 -26.99 -4.50
N ILE A 33 3.19 -26.02 -5.08
CA ILE A 33 4.22 -26.27 -6.09
C ILE A 33 5.60 -26.15 -5.42
N SER A 34 6.27 -27.28 -5.18
CA SER A 34 7.62 -27.27 -4.60
C SER A 34 8.73 -26.94 -5.62
N ALA A 35 9.73 -26.14 -5.21
CA ALA A 35 11.19 -26.49 -5.22
C ALA A 35 12.16 -25.35 -5.58
N ASP A 36 13.25 -25.23 -4.78
CA ASP A 36 14.68 -24.85 -4.99
C ASP A 36 15.16 -23.87 -6.11
N ASN A 37 14.31 -23.33 -7.00
CA ASN A 37 14.65 -22.38 -8.06
C ASN A 37 13.52 -21.35 -8.25
N TYR A 38 13.83 -20.13 -8.70
CA TYR A 38 12.81 -19.12 -9.01
C TYR A 38 11.85 -19.65 -10.09
N THR A 39 10.58 -19.90 -9.75
CA THR A 39 9.59 -20.51 -10.65
C THR A 39 8.70 -19.49 -11.34
N ALA A 40 8.53 -18.27 -10.80
CA ALA A 40 7.62 -17.28 -11.36
C ALA A 40 8.02 -15.80 -11.11
N TYR A 41 7.47 -14.91 -11.93
CA TYR A 41 7.46 -13.46 -11.80
C TYR A 41 6.09 -12.99 -11.32
N VAL A 42 6.07 -12.00 -10.44
CA VAL A 42 4.83 -11.35 -9.98
C VAL A 42 4.85 -9.90 -10.43
N PHE A 43 3.79 -9.49 -11.12
CA PHE A 43 3.54 -8.12 -11.53
C PHE A 43 2.38 -7.54 -10.71
N ASN A 44 2.66 -6.46 -9.98
CA ASN A 44 1.63 -5.65 -9.35
C ASN A 44 1.28 -4.50 -10.27
N LEU A 45 0.02 -4.45 -10.69
CA LEU A 45 -0.52 -3.43 -11.57
C LEU A 45 -1.37 -2.45 -10.78
N VAL A 46 -1.33 -1.18 -11.18
CA VAL A 46 -2.17 -0.12 -10.61
C VAL A 46 -2.85 0.65 -11.73
N GLN A 47 -4.04 1.18 -11.44
CA GLN A 47 -4.72 2.10 -12.35
C GLN A 47 -3.84 3.30 -12.67
N ASN A 48 -3.87 3.70 -13.94
CA ASN A 48 -3.29 4.93 -14.41
C ASN A 48 -4.42 5.87 -14.85
N ILE A 49 -4.55 7.00 -14.17
CA ILE A 49 -5.62 7.97 -14.39
C ILE A 49 -4.96 9.26 -14.89
N ASN A 50 -5.22 9.60 -16.15
CA ASN A 50 -4.63 10.77 -16.82
C ASN A 50 -3.10 10.85 -16.74
N GLY A 51 -2.41 9.70 -16.76
CA GLY A 51 -0.94 9.65 -16.71
C GLY A 51 -0.35 9.61 -15.29
N ILE A 52 -1.19 9.59 -14.24
CA ILE A 52 -0.79 9.49 -12.84
C ILE A 52 -1.22 8.12 -12.30
N GLN A 53 -0.27 7.41 -11.72
CA GLN A 53 -0.51 6.08 -11.15
C GLN A 53 -1.14 6.16 -9.76
N SER A 54 -2.08 5.26 -9.48
CA SER A 54 -2.59 5.04 -8.13
C SER A 54 -1.51 4.48 -7.19
N ALA A 55 -1.66 4.77 -5.91
CA ALA A 55 -0.81 4.26 -4.85
C ALA A 55 -0.88 2.74 -4.79
N THR A 56 0.28 2.11 -4.69
CA THR A 56 0.39 0.68 -4.37
C THR A 56 0.54 0.58 -2.87
N THR A 57 -0.29 -0.25 -2.23
CA THR A 57 -0.24 -0.48 -0.79
C THR A 57 -0.43 -1.96 -0.51
N SER A 58 0.26 -2.42 0.52
CA SER A 58 0.08 -3.75 1.07
C SER A 58 -1.12 -3.83 2.01
N SER A 59 -1.72 -2.70 2.42
CA SER A 59 -2.76 -2.67 3.45
C SER A 59 -3.87 -3.67 3.16
N ASP A 60 -4.04 -4.59 4.11
CA ASP A 60 -5.12 -5.55 4.20
C ASP A 60 -5.97 -5.28 5.44
N TYR A 61 -6.02 -4.00 5.85
CA TYR A 61 -6.75 -3.58 7.04
C TYR A 61 -8.25 -3.89 6.97
N VAL A 62 -8.65 -4.88 7.77
CA VAL A 62 -10.05 -5.20 8.01
C VAL A 62 -10.42 -4.65 9.38
N PRO A 63 -11.39 -3.72 9.48
CA PRO A 63 -11.89 -3.24 10.76
C PRO A 63 -12.33 -4.39 11.68
N ASP A 64 -12.18 -4.22 12.99
CA ASP A 64 -12.59 -5.20 13.98
C ASP A 64 -14.10 -5.50 13.88
N LYS A 65 -14.53 -6.69 14.34
CA LYS A 65 -15.94 -7.11 14.26
C LYS A 65 -16.92 -6.19 14.97
N ASP A 66 -16.45 -5.45 15.97
CA ASP A 66 -17.24 -4.50 16.75
C ASP A 66 -17.19 -3.08 16.15
N ASP A 67 -16.36 -2.86 15.12
CA ASP A 67 -16.32 -1.63 14.36
C ASP A 67 -17.38 -1.66 13.25
N THR A 68 -18.25 -0.65 13.22
CA THR A 68 -19.26 -0.47 12.17
C THR A 68 -18.67 0.04 10.86
N THR A 69 -17.36 0.33 10.83
CA THR A 69 -16.64 0.79 9.64
C THR A 69 -16.60 -0.30 8.58
N LEU A 70 -17.11 0.04 7.39
CA LEU A 70 -17.14 -0.90 6.29
C LEU A 70 -15.72 -1.21 5.79
N THR A 71 -15.40 -2.49 5.59
CA THR A 71 -14.16 -2.93 4.95
C THR A 71 -14.14 -2.46 3.49
N TRP A 72 -13.19 -1.60 3.17
CA TRP A 72 -12.96 -1.11 1.81
C TRP A 72 -11.46 -0.99 1.59
N LEU A 73 -10.82 -2.10 1.22
CA LEU A 73 -9.38 -2.13 0.94
C LEU A 73 -9.06 -1.38 -0.36
N TYR A 74 -7.76 -1.16 -0.59
CA TYR A 74 -7.27 -0.59 -1.84
C TYR A 74 -7.28 -1.63 -2.95
N GLU A 75 -7.43 -1.15 -4.18
CA GLU A 75 -7.42 -2.02 -5.35
C GLU A 75 -6.06 -2.69 -5.53
N LYS A 76 -6.09 -4.00 -5.79
CA LYS A 76 -4.91 -4.82 -6.08
C LYS A 76 -5.14 -5.58 -7.38
N ILE A 77 -4.26 -5.38 -8.36
CA ILE A 77 -4.26 -6.14 -9.61
C ILE A 77 -2.93 -6.88 -9.70
N ARG A 78 -2.97 -8.21 -9.74
CA ARG A 78 -1.77 -9.04 -9.69
C ARG A 78 -1.75 -10.05 -10.84
N ILE A 79 -0.60 -10.19 -11.49
CA ILE A 79 -0.35 -11.24 -12.49
C ILE A 79 0.86 -12.04 -12.07
N ILE A 80 0.74 -13.36 -12.08
CA ILE A 80 1.85 -14.28 -11.84
C ILE A 80 2.19 -15.00 -13.15
N VAL A 81 3.46 -14.99 -13.53
CA VAL A 81 3.96 -15.53 -14.81
C VAL A 81 5.12 -16.48 -14.55
N ASP A 82 4.99 -17.74 -14.95
CA ASP A 82 6.07 -18.73 -14.90
C ASP A 82 6.69 -18.93 -16.30
N LYS A 83 7.56 -19.94 -16.43
CA LYS A 83 8.18 -20.29 -17.72
C LYS A 83 7.19 -20.75 -18.81
N ASN A 84 5.97 -21.13 -18.44
CA ASN A 84 4.93 -21.63 -19.32
C ASN A 84 3.88 -20.54 -19.67
N GLY A 85 3.86 -19.42 -18.95
CA GLY A 85 2.98 -18.28 -19.22
C GLY A 85 2.34 -17.73 -17.95
N ILE A 86 1.17 -17.10 -18.08
CA ILE A 86 0.41 -16.59 -16.93
C ILE A 86 -0.16 -17.78 -16.16
N VAL A 87 0.18 -17.89 -14.89
CA VAL A 87 -0.30 -18.95 -13.99
C VAL A 87 -1.42 -18.46 -13.06
N ALA A 88 -1.46 -17.17 -12.75
CA ALA A 88 -2.51 -16.58 -11.93
C ALA A 88 -2.78 -15.12 -12.30
N PHE A 89 -4.03 -14.71 -12.08
CA PHE A 89 -4.49 -13.32 -12.14
C PHE A 89 -5.47 -13.07 -10.99
N SER A 90 -5.24 -12.02 -10.21
CA SER A 90 -6.20 -11.52 -9.23
C SER A 90 -6.51 -10.04 -9.47
N TRP A 91 -7.77 -9.68 -9.26
CA TRP A 91 -8.23 -8.29 -9.23
C TRP A 91 -9.18 -8.12 -8.06
N GLU A 92 -8.69 -7.45 -7.03
CA GLU A 92 -9.34 -7.30 -5.75
C GLU A 92 -9.64 -5.83 -5.49
N PHE A 93 -10.75 -5.58 -4.79
CA PHE A 93 -11.26 -4.24 -4.47
C PHE A 93 -11.24 -3.25 -5.66
N PRO A 94 -11.81 -3.64 -6.81
CA PRO A 94 -11.87 -2.78 -7.99
C PRO A 94 -12.52 -1.45 -7.67
N GLN A 95 -11.93 -0.38 -8.17
CA GLN A 95 -12.45 0.97 -8.01
C GLN A 95 -12.93 1.53 -9.35
N MET A 96 -14.05 2.24 -9.30
CA MET A 96 -14.59 2.96 -10.44
C MET A 96 -14.34 4.45 -10.24
N VAL A 97 -13.66 5.07 -11.20
CA VAL A 97 -13.49 6.52 -11.25
C VAL A 97 -14.74 7.10 -11.93
N GLU A 98 -15.53 7.87 -11.19
CA GLU A 98 -16.80 8.41 -11.70
C GLU A 98 -16.61 9.75 -12.41
N GLU A 99 -16.13 10.76 -11.70
CA GLU A 99 -15.96 12.12 -12.22
C GLU A 99 -14.73 12.81 -11.63
N ALA A 100 -14.19 13.77 -12.39
CA ALA A 100 -13.16 14.66 -11.90
C ALA A 100 -13.80 15.76 -11.04
N VAL A 101 -13.41 15.83 -9.76
CA VAL A 101 -13.90 16.86 -8.83
C VAL A 101 -13.19 18.21 -9.07
N SER A 102 -11.93 18.18 -9.50
CA SER A 102 -11.16 19.38 -9.86
C SER A 102 -10.00 19.01 -10.78
N ASP A 103 -9.83 19.75 -11.89
CA ASP A 103 -8.80 19.47 -12.90
C ASP A 103 -7.47 20.20 -12.65
N ASN A 104 -7.44 21.15 -11.72
CA ASN A 104 -6.26 22.00 -11.50
C ASN A 104 -6.15 22.44 -10.04
N VAL A 105 -5.80 21.48 -9.18
CA VAL A 105 -5.41 21.75 -7.80
C VAL A 105 -3.93 22.12 -7.77
N GLY A 106 -3.61 23.24 -7.12
CA GLY A 106 -2.22 23.54 -6.78
C GLY A 106 -1.70 22.46 -5.84
N ILE A 107 -0.52 21.91 -6.14
CA ILE A 107 0.12 20.91 -5.29
C ILE A 107 1.36 21.49 -4.63
N ILE A 108 1.67 21.01 -3.43
CA ILE A 108 2.91 21.32 -2.74
C ILE A 108 4.10 20.69 -3.50
N SER A 109 5.24 21.36 -3.41
CA SER A 109 6.51 20.84 -3.94
C SER A 109 6.97 19.60 -3.16
N PHE A 110 7.85 18.83 -3.79
CA PHE A 110 8.52 17.72 -3.11
C PHE A 110 9.26 18.18 -1.84
N ASP A 111 9.94 19.33 -1.87
CA ASP A 111 10.67 19.84 -0.70
C ASP A 111 9.73 20.09 0.49
N GLN A 112 8.55 20.67 0.25
CA GLN A 112 7.54 20.85 1.30
C GLN A 112 7.01 19.51 1.82
N ALA A 113 6.76 18.54 0.94
CA ALA A 113 6.32 17.21 1.34
C ALA A 113 7.40 16.47 2.14
N LYS A 114 8.68 16.63 1.77
CA LYS A 114 9.83 16.09 2.49
C LYS A 114 9.93 16.69 3.89
N ASP A 115 9.75 18.00 4.04
CA ASP A 115 9.76 18.65 5.35
C ASP A 115 8.65 18.10 6.26
N ILE A 116 7.45 17.88 5.70
CA ILE A 116 6.34 17.25 6.42
C ILE A 116 6.68 15.81 6.80
N PHE A 117 7.23 15.03 5.88
CA PHE A 117 7.65 13.65 6.15
C PHE A 117 8.66 13.58 7.30
N GLU A 118 9.72 14.40 7.27
CA GLU A 118 10.76 14.42 8.30
C GLU A 118 10.21 14.86 9.66
N GLN A 119 9.19 15.71 9.68
CA GLN A 119 8.51 16.11 10.91
C GLN A 119 7.59 15.01 11.47
N MET A 120 6.84 14.33 10.59
CA MET A 120 5.74 13.45 10.99
C MET A 120 6.17 12.00 11.20
N MET A 121 7.11 11.48 10.41
CA MET A 121 7.56 10.09 10.52
C MET A 121 8.04 9.70 11.92
N PRO A 122 8.81 10.53 12.66
CA PRO A 122 9.20 10.22 14.04
C PRO A 122 8.01 10.17 15.01
N LEU A 123 6.94 10.93 14.76
CA LEU A 123 5.75 10.95 15.62
C LEU A 123 4.92 9.68 15.42
N THR A 124 4.71 9.26 14.16
CA THR A 124 4.05 7.98 13.84
C THR A 124 4.83 6.83 14.45
N THR A 125 6.14 6.80 14.21
CA THR A 125 7.06 5.80 14.79
C THR A 125 6.92 5.73 16.32
N ARG A 126 6.90 6.88 17.00
CA ARG A 126 6.77 6.92 18.45
C ARG A 126 5.43 6.36 18.93
N GLY A 127 4.33 6.66 18.23
CA GLY A 127 3.01 6.10 18.52
C GLY A 127 3.02 4.57 18.49
N ASP A 128 3.63 3.98 17.45
CA ASP A 128 3.75 2.52 17.34
C ASP A 128 4.58 1.91 18.48
N LEU A 129 5.62 2.62 18.92
CA LEU A 129 6.48 2.16 20.01
C LEU A 129 5.83 2.27 21.39
N GLU A 130 4.92 3.23 21.60
CA GLU A 130 4.18 3.40 22.85
C GLU A 130 3.31 2.16 23.16
N GLU A 131 2.84 1.44 22.14
CA GLU A 131 2.16 0.14 22.31
C GLU A 131 3.07 -0.98 22.84
N HIS A 132 4.37 -0.73 22.92
CA HIS A 132 5.39 -1.69 23.33
C HIS A 132 6.24 -1.22 24.52
N GLU A 133 5.84 -0.14 25.20
CA GLU A 133 6.57 0.49 26.31
C GLU A 133 6.77 -0.39 27.56
N ASP A 134 6.03 -1.50 27.71
CA ASP A 134 6.15 -2.43 28.84
C ASP A 134 7.47 -3.25 28.83
N ARG A 135 8.35 -3.05 27.84
CA ARG A 135 9.64 -3.76 27.73
C ARG A 135 10.79 -2.90 28.27
N ASP A 136 11.53 -3.42 29.26
CA ASP A 136 12.79 -2.84 29.80
C ASP A 136 13.97 -3.02 28.80
N VAL A 137 13.80 -2.63 27.54
CA VAL A 137 14.82 -2.74 26.47
C VAL A 137 14.92 -1.45 25.66
N GLU A 138 16.12 -1.13 25.16
CA GLU A 138 16.31 -0.02 24.22
C GLU A 138 15.66 -0.40 22.88
N ILE A 139 14.60 0.32 22.50
CA ILE A 139 13.91 0.10 21.23
C ILE A 139 14.45 1.06 20.16
N LYS A 140 14.80 0.55 18.98
CA LYS A 140 15.26 1.35 17.84
C LYS A 140 14.37 1.10 16.64
N ALA A 141 13.77 2.17 16.14
CA ALA A 141 13.02 2.15 14.88
C ALA A 141 13.84 2.82 13.76
N THR A 142 13.88 2.19 12.59
CA THR A 142 14.57 2.70 11.40
C THR A 142 13.63 2.64 10.21
N ALA A 143 13.31 3.81 9.64
CA ALA A 143 12.58 3.97 8.39
C ALA A 143 13.57 4.30 7.26
N THR A 144 13.59 3.50 6.19
CA THR A 144 14.46 3.70 5.03
C THR A 144 13.60 3.96 3.79
N VAL A 145 13.63 5.18 3.25
CA VAL A 145 12.95 5.53 2.01
C VAL A 145 13.81 5.13 0.82
N TYR A 146 13.27 4.33 -0.11
CA TYR A 146 13.94 3.99 -1.38
C TYR A 146 13.33 4.70 -2.59
N GLU A 147 12.07 5.13 -2.49
CA GLU A 147 11.37 5.83 -3.58
C GLU A 147 10.43 6.89 -3.01
N VAL A 148 10.35 8.03 -3.69
CA VAL A 148 9.27 8.99 -3.49
C VAL A 148 8.63 9.28 -4.83
N ARG A 149 7.31 9.15 -4.91
CA ARG A 149 6.54 9.42 -6.13
C ARG A 149 5.33 10.28 -5.86
N LEU A 150 4.98 11.11 -6.84
CA LEU A 150 3.66 11.73 -6.90
C LEU A 150 2.70 10.72 -7.53
N GLY A 151 1.67 10.32 -6.79
CA GLY A 151 0.66 9.36 -7.24
C GLY A 151 -0.73 9.77 -6.78
N LEU A 152 -1.76 9.00 -7.16
CA LEU A 152 -3.12 9.18 -6.65
C LEU A 152 -3.35 8.25 -5.47
N MET A 153 -3.92 8.75 -4.38
CA MET A 153 -4.29 7.95 -3.23
C MET A 153 -5.74 8.24 -2.86
N ARG A 154 -6.47 7.18 -2.50
CA ARG A 154 -7.88 7.29 -2.12
C ARG A 154 -7.99 7.72 -0.66
N VAL A 155 -8.70 8.82 -0.44
CA VAL A 155 -9.16 9.29 0.87
C VAL A 155 -10.65 9.01 0.97
N ARG A 156 -11.08 8.28 2.00
CA ARG A 156 -12.48 7.89 2.21
C ARG A 156 -13.31 9.13 2.56
N SER A 157 -14.51 9.20 1.99
CA SER A 157 -15.50 10.15 2.47
C SER A 157 -16.02 9.70 3.85
N SER A 158 -16.32 10.65 4.72
CA SER A 158 -16.90 10.35 6.03
C SER A 158 -18.25 9.66 5.88
N GLY A 159 -18.39 8.40 6.29
CA GLY A 159 -19.64 7.66 6.25
C GLY A 159 -19.48 6.15 6.09
N SER A 160 -20.61 5.46 5.89
CA SER A 160 -20.70 4.02 5.69
C SER A 160 -20.57 3.56 4.23
N ASP A 161 -20.45 4.51 3.29
CA ASP A 161 -20.46 4.22 1.86
C ASP A 161 -19.06 3.90 1.31
N ARG A 162 -18.99 3.12 0.22
CA ARG A 162 -17.75 2.81 -0.51
C ARG A 162 -17.42 3.91 -1.52
N ASN A 163 -17.36 5.15 -1.04
CA ASN A 163 -17.03 6.33 -1.84
C ASN A 163 -15.91 7.14 -1.20
N GLY A 164 -15.15 7.82 -2.05
CA GLY A 164 -13.93 8.50 -1.64
C GLY A 164 -13.38 9.35 -2.77
N LEU A 165 -12.41 10.17 -2.41
CA LEU A 165 -11.71 11.07 -3.31
C LEU A 165 -10.34 10.49 -3.64
N LEU A 166 -10.02 10.33 -4.91
CA LEU A 166 -8.63 10.14 -5.33
C LEU A 166 -7.95 11.50 -5.35
N THR A 167 -7.01 11.71 -4.43
CA THR A 167 -6.23 12.94 -4.30
C THR A 167 -4.78 12.69 -4.73
N PRO A 168 -4.10 13.66 -5.38
CA PRO A 168 -2.66 13.56 -5.55
C PRO A 168 -1.96 13.55 -4.18
N ALA A 169 -0.98 12.67 -4.03
CA ALA A 169 -0.21 12.50 -2.81
C ALA A 169 1.26 12.23 -3.13
N TRP A 170 2.14 12.78 -2.30
CA TRP A 170 3.55 12.39 -2.24
C TRP A 170 3.66 11.13 -1.39
N LEU A 171 3.99 10.01 -2.04
CA LEU A 171 4.05 8.68 -1.46
C LEU A 171 5.51 8.34 -1.16
N PHE A 172 5.84 8.18 0.12
CA PHE A 172 7.19 7.82 0.58
C PHE A 172 7.25 6.32 0.77
N TYR A 173 7.88 5.64 -0.18
CA TYR A 173 8.02 4.19 -0.22
C TYR A 173 9.32 3.75 0.45
N GLY A 174 9.22 2.77 1.34
CA GLY A 174 10.34 2.36 2.15
C GLY A 174 10.13 1.10 2.97
N ASP A 175 11.16 0.76 3.73
CA ASP A 175 11.15 -0.31 4.72
C ASP A 175 11.12 0.29 6.13
N TYR A 176 10.41 -0.38 7.04
CA TYR A 176 10.34 -0.03 8.45
C TYR A 176 10.82 -1.20 9.30
N ASN A 177 11.79 -0.94 10.18
CA ASN A 177 12.40 -1.96 11.03
C ASN A 177 12.39 -1.51 12.47
N ILE A 178 11.93 -2.37 13.39
CA ILE A 178 12.00 -2.15 14.83
C ILE A 178 12.89 -3.23 15.46
N ASP A 179 13.92 -2.80 16.19
CA ASP A 179 14.80 -3.62 17.01
C ASP A 179 14.41 -3.48 18.49
N PHE A 180 13.97 -4.58 19.09
CA PHE A 180 13.60 -4.67 20.51
C PHE A 180 14.75 -5.24 21.38
N GLY A 181 16.00 -4.85 21.10
CA GLY A 181 17.17 -5.31 21.87
C GLY A 181 17.61 -6.73 21.50
N GLY A 182 17.50 -7.08 20.21
CA GLY A 182 17.94 -8.39 19.68
C GLY A 182 16.85 -9.19 18.96
N GLU A 183 15.58 -8.80 19.11
CA GLU A 183 14.47 -9.27 18.28
C GLU A 183 14.16 -8.20 17.22
N ASN A 184 14.39 -8.54 15.94
CA ASN A 184 14.12 -7.64 14.82
C ASN A 184 12.76 -7.97 14.21
N TYR A 185 11.84 -7.01 14.25
CA TYR A 185 10.68 -7.02 13.39
C TYR A 185 11.04 -6.24 12.12
N SER A 186 11.29 -6.99 11.05
CA SER A 186 11.47 -6.43 9.72
C SER A 186 10.24 -6.76 8.94
N GLU A 187 9.59 -5.71 8.53
CA GLU A 187 8.44 -5.83 7.72
C GLU A 187 9.04 -5.45 6.30
N GLN A 188 8.98 -6.38 5.32
CA GLN A 188 9.53 -6.21 3.96
C GLN A 188 8.43 -6.28 2.88
N GLN A 189 8.64 -5.57 1.76
CA GLN A 189 7.81 -5.42 0.54
C GLN A 189 7.14 -4.03 0.50
N PRO A 190 6.86 -3.44 -0.68
CA PRO A 190 6.87 -1.98 -0.80
C PRO A 190 5.72 -1.32 -0.04
N TRP A 191 6.04 -0.66 1.07
CA TRP A 191 5.06 0.09 1.86
C TRP A 191 5.25 1.57 1.77
N ILE A 192 4.11 2.22 1.77
CA ILE A 192 4.06 3.65 1.98
C ILE A 192 4.34 3.85 3.47
N LEU A 193 5.56 4.29 3.79
CA LEU A 193 5.94 4.68 5.15
C LEU A 193 5.06 5.83 5.63
N LEU A 194 4.79 6.78 4.72
CA LEU A 194 3.92 7.91 4.98
C LEU A 194 3.43 8.49 3.64
N ALA A 195 2.16 8.88 3.59
CA ALA A 195 1.57 9.58 2.46
C ALA A 195 1.24 11.02 2.87
N VAL A 196 1.73 11.99 2.10
CA VAL A 196 1.38 13.41 2.27
C VAL A 196 0.44 13.82 1.16
N ASN A 197 -0.78 14.26 1.52
CA ASN A 197 -1.73 14.83 0.57
C ASN A 197 -1.09 16.04 -0.11
N ALA A 198 -0.94 15.99 -1.43
CA ALA A 198 -0.23 17.00 -2.16
C ALA A 198 -1.02 18.32 -2.27
N VAL A 199 -2.33 18.30 -2.02
CA VAL A 199 -3.19 19.48 -2.12
C VAL A 199 -3.06 20.38 -0.90
N ASP A 200 -3.02 19.81 0.31
CA ASP A 200 -3.08 20.56 1.57
C ASP A 200 -1.94 20.26 2.55
N GLY A 201 -1.09 19.26 2.29
CA GLY A 201 0.01 18.88 3.16
C GLY A 201 -0.37 18.05 4.39
N SER A 202 -1.62 17.58 4.48
CA SER A 202 -2.03 16.63 5.52
C SER A 202 -1.39 15.26 5.34
N VAL A 203 -1.24 14.50 6.43
CA VAL A 203 -0.82 13.09 6.38
C VAL A 203 -2.06 12.23 6.17
N ILE A 204 -2.01 11.31 5.21
CA ILE A 204 -3.07 10.33 4.94
C ILE A 204 -2.74 9.04 5.69
N ASP A 205 -3.71 8.50 6.44
CA ASP A 205 -3.63 7.18 7.03
C ASP A 205 -3.64 6.12 5.91
N VAL A 206 -2.50 5.49 5.67
CA VAL A 206 -2.33 4.47 4.62
C VAL A 206 -3.08 3.17 4.91
N THR A 207 -3.40 2.93 6.17
CA THR A 207 -4.07 1.72 6.66
C THR A 207 -5.58 1.86 6.50
N ALA A 208 -6.15 2.95 7.04
CA ALA A 208 -7.59 3.19 7.04
C ALA A 208 -8.09 3.99 5.81
N GLY A 209 -7.18 4.72 5.15
CA GLY A 209 -7.44 5.50 3.96
C GLY A 209 -8.18 6.81 4.20
N TYR A 210 -7.96 7.52 5.31
CA TYR A 210 -8.50 8.86 5.56
C TYR A 210 -7.46 9.80 6.19
#